data_AF-A0A356TRJ0-F1
#
_entry.id   AF-A0A356TRJ0-F1
#
_cell.length_a   1.000
_cell.length_b   1.000
_cell.length_c   1.000
_cell.angle_alpha   90.00
_cell.angle_beta   90.00
_cell.angle_gamma   90.00
#
_symmetry.space_group_name_H-M   'P 1'
#
loop_
_entity.id
_entity.type
_entity.pdbx_description
1 polymer ?
#
loop_
_entity_poly.entity_id
_entity_poly.type
_entity_poly.pdbx_seq_one_letter_code
_entity_poly.pdbx_strand_id
1 'polypeptide(L)'
;REGRELWLLTVGPDPDQVRPAIWIDGNMHAGELAGSSVALAIAEEALALHLSPLDPDPLPGAVRRAAQQVLFHVLPRMSPDGAEAVLDTGRFVRSVPRDERPDRNRPRWVAADVDGDGEALAMRQLDPTGEWVAHPEHPDVMVARTVEDEGPFYKVYPEGHVEHWDGHTIPDADFLGDNHPDLNRNFPWEWRGEHGQQGAGSHPGSEPEAAAVIEQAARRPNLFAWLNLHTFGGVLIRPPGNQPDGEMNQRDLAFYRQVEHWAEELTGYPMVSGYDEFLYRPNEVVRGALAEWAYAER
;
A
#
# COMPACT_ATOMS: atom_id res chain seq x y z
N ARG A 1 -11.97 3.67 -13.18
CA ARG A 1 -12.49 4.30 -14.45
C ARG A 1 -13.13 3.29 -15.43
N GLU A 2 -12.95 1.99 -15.24
CA GLU A 2 -13.51 0.94 -16.12
C GLU A 2 -14.92 0.49 -15.72
N GLY A 3 -15.61 1.32 -14.92
CA GLY A 3 -16.99 1.07 -14.48
C GLY A 3 -17.14 0.12 -13.29
N ARG A 4 -16.04 -0.27 -12.63
CA ARG A 4 -16.09 -1.07 -11.40
C ARG A 4 -16.45 -0.20 -10.19
N GLU A 5 -17.32 -0.73 -9.34
CA GLU A 5 -17.79 -0.08 -8.12
C GLU A 5 -16.72 -0.10 -7.02
N LEU A 6 -16.69 0.95 -6.21
CA LEU A 6 -15.90 1.00 -4.96
C LEU A 6 -16.82 0.67 -3.79
N TRP A 7 -16.72 -0.55 -3.29
CA TRP A 7 -17.58 -1.05 -2.20
C TRP A 7 -17.11 -0.55 -0.84
N LEU A 8 -17.94 0.27 -0.18
CA LEU A 8 -17.73 0.73 1.18
C LEU A 8 -18.76 0.09 2.11
N LEU A 9 -18.30 -0.80 3.00
CA LEU A 9 -19.12 -1.37 4.06
C LEU A 9 -19.20 -0.39 5.23
N THR A 10 -20.35 -0.34 5.90
CA THR A 10 -20.52 0.35 7.19
C THR A 10 -21.07 -0.65 8.19
N VAL A 11 -20.26 -0.99 9.20
CA VAL A 11 -20.57 -2.03 10.18
C VAL A 11 -20.75 -1.41 11.57
N GLY A 12 -21.89 -1.72 12.19
CA GLY A 12 -22.28 -1.29 13.53
C GLY A 12 -23.78 -1.03 13.64
N PRO A 13 -24.35 -0.96 14.86
CA PRO A 13 -25.76 -0.64 15.06
C PRO A 13 -26.06 0.78 14.57
N ASP A 14 -27.28 1.07 14.11
CA ASP A 14 -27.69 2.43 13.70
C ASP A 14 -26.67 3.14 12.77
N PRO A 15 -26.32 2.55 11.61
CA PRO A 15 -25.22 3.01 10.75
C PRO A 15 -25.41 4.43 10.19
N ASP A 16 -26.62 4.97 10.22
CA ASP A 16 -26.94 6.33 9.80
C ASP A 16 -26.64 7.40 10.87
N GLN A 17 -26.33 6.98 12.12
CA GLN A 17 -26.06 7.90 13.22
C GLN A 17 -24.61 8.40 13.20
N VAL A 18 -24.42 9.72 13.32
CA VAL A 18 -23.08 10.32 13.50
C VAL A 18 -22.56 10.00 14.91
N ARG A 19 -21.51 9.19 14.99
CA ARG A 19 -20.81 8.77 16.22
C ARG A 19 -19.36 8.37 15.90
N PRO A 20 -18.45 8.16 16.88
CA PRO A 20 -17.06 7.82 16.57
C PRO A 20 -16.94 6.69 15.54
N ALA A 21 -16.15 6.92 14.50
CA ALA A 21 -16.00 6.00 13.40
C ALA A 21 -14.53 5.81 13.03
N ILE A 22 -14.22 4.66 12.45
CA ILE A 22 -12.90 4.35 11.92
C ILE A 22 -12.99 4.03 10.43
N TRP A 23 -11.94 4.32 9.70
CA TRP A 23 -11.79 3.97 8.30
C TRP A 23 -10.74 2.88 8.15
N ILE A 24 -11.06 1.84 7.39
CA ILE A 24 -10.16 0.76 7.03
C ILE A 24 -10.20 0.61 5.52
N ASP A 25 -9.05 0.64 4.87
CA ASP A 25 -8.97 0.32 3.45
C ASP A 25 -7.76 -0.54 3.11
N GLY A 26 -7.83 -1.17 1.95
CA GLY A 26 -6.74 -1.96 1.40
C GLY A 26 -6.72 -1.94 -0.12
N ASN A 27 -5.63 -2.46 -0.68
CA ASN A 27 -5.44 -2.65 -2.12
C ASN A 27 -5.58 -1.34 -2.93
N MET A 28 -5.09 -0.22 -2.37
CA MET A 28 -4.86 0.98 -3.18
C MET A 28 -3.67 0.81 -4.12
N HIS A 29 -2.73 -0.07 -3.76
CA HIS A 29 -1.82 -0.66 -4.72
C HIS A 29 -2.33 -2.04 -5.14
N ALA A 30 -2.38 -2.28 -6.45
CA ALA A 30 -3.13 -3.37 -7.05
C ALA A 30 -2.58 -4.76 -6.73
N GLY A 31 -1.24 -4.91 -6.69
CA GLY A 31 -0.60 -6.18 -6.30
C GLY A 31 -0.79 -6.57 -4.83
N GLU A 32 -1.23 -5.65 -3.98
CA GLU A 32 -1.29 -5.81 -2.53
C GLU A 32 -2.64 -6.43 -2.09
N LEU A 33 -3.04 -7.53 -2.74
CA LEU A 33 -4.35 -8.17 -2.57
C LEU A 33 -4.60 -8.70 -1.14
N ALA A 34 -3.54 -9.03 -0.40
CA ALA A 34 -3.65 -9.41 1.00
C ALA A 34 -4.31 -8.31 1.85
N GLY A 35 -4.12 -7.03 1.50
CA GLY A 35 -4.80 -5.92 2.16
C GLY A 35 -6.33 -6.00 2.05
N SER A 36 -6.86 -6.45 0.91
CA SER A 36 -8.30 -6.70 0.75
C SER A 36 -8.82 -7.80 1.66
N SER A 37 -8.07 -8.92 1.75
CA SER A 37 -8.43 -10.04 2.62
C SER A 37 -8.46 -9.64 4.09
N VAL A 38 -7.45 -8.87 4.55
CA VAL A 38 -7.39 -8.36 5.93
C VAL A 38 -8.53 -7.37 6.21
N ALA A 39 -8.83 -6.45 5.27
CA ALA A 39 -9.94 -5.52 5.43
C ALA A 39 -11.29 -6.26 5.61
N LEU A 40 -11.54 -7.30 4.81
CA LEU A 40 -12.74 -8.14 4.96
C LEU A 40 -12.75 -8.91 6.27
N ALA A 41 -11.62 -9.49 6.70
CA ALA A 41 -11.52 -10.16 8.00
C ALA A 41 -11.86 -9.20 9.16
N ILE A 42 -11.40 -7.94 9.11
CA ILE A 42 -11.77 -6.92 10.10
C ILE A 42 -13.28 -6.62 10.04
N ALA A 43 -13.89 -6.59 8.86
CA ALA A 43 -15.34 -6.40 8.73
C ALA A 43 -16.13 -7.58 9.34
N GLU A 44 -15.66 -8.81 9.17
CA GLU A 44 -16.24 -10.01 9.78
C GLU A 44 -16.16 -9.97 11.31
N GLU A 45 -15.00 -9.60 11.86
CA GLU A 45 -14.82 -9.41 13.30
C GLU A 45 -15.71 -8.29 13.86
N ALA A 46 -15.83 -7.17 13.13
CA ALA A 46 -16.74 -6.09 13.49
C ALA A 46 -18.20 -6.55 13.49
N LEU A 47 -18.62 -7.42 12.57
CA LEU A 47 -19.96 -8.03 12.58
C LEU A 47 -20.12 -8.98 13.78
N ALA A 48 -19.13 -9.84 14.04
CA ALA A 48 -19.14 -10.79 15.15
C ALA A 48 -19.25 -10.09 16.52
N LEU A 49 -18.63 -8.92 16.67
CA LEU A 49 -18.73 -8.06 17.84
C LEU A 49 -20.19 -7.71 18.22
N HIS A 50 -21.08 -7.65 17.23
CA HIS A 50 -22.50 -7.30 17.42
C HIS A 50 -23.47 -8.48 17.40
N LEU A 51 -23.16 -9.56 16.67
CA LEU A 51 -24.10 -10.65 16.39
C LEU A 51 -23.99 -11.84 17.36
N SER A 52 -22.81 -12.08 17.94
CA SER A 52 -22.58 -13.30 18.72
C SER A 52 -22.83 -13.07 20.23
N PRO A 53 -23.56 -13.97 20.92
CA PRO A 53 -23.36 -14.19 22.35
C PRO A 53 -22.03 -14.91 22.49
N LEU A 54 -20.93 -14.17 22.51
CA LEU A 54 -19.61 -14.77 22.33
C LEU A 54 -19.28 -15.81 23.42
N ASP A 55 -18.60 -16.86 22.98
CA ASP A 55 -17.43 -17.46 23.66
C ASP A 55 -16.60 -16.39 24.42
N PRO A 56 -15.67 -16.74 25.31
CA PRO A 56 -14.87 -15.72 25.99
C PRO A 56 -14.10 -14.85 24.97
N ASP A 57 -14.64 -13.67 24.69
CA ASP A 57 -14.04 -12.64 23.85
C ASP A 57 -12.64 -12.33 24.41
N PRO A 58 -11.58 -12.36 23.60
CA PRO A 58 -10.24 -11.98 24.06
C PRO A 58 -10.18 -10.52 24.52
N LEU A 59 -11.12 -9.66 24.11
CA LEU A 59 -11.16 -8.26 24.50
C LEU A 59 -11.70 -8.08 25.92
N PRO A 60 -11.02 -7.26 26.76
CA PRO A 60 -11.59 -6.84 28.03
C PRO A 60 -12.98 -6.22 27.84
N GLY A 61 -13.94 -6.55 28.70
CA GLY A 61 -15.34 -6.16 28.51
C GLY A 61 -15.58 -4.65 28.37
N ALA A 62 -14.71 -3.81 28.93
CA ALA A 62 -14.75 -2.35 28.72
C ALA A 62 -14.36 -1.95 27.28
N VAL A 63 -13.31 -2.56 26.73
CA VAL A 63 -12.86 -2.37 25.34
C VAL A 63 -13.94 -2.85 24.38
N ARG A 64 -14.50 -4.04 24.63
CA ARG A 64 -15.61 -4.57 23.83
C ARG A 64 -16.78 -3.60 23.76
N ARG A 65 -17.24 -3.08 24.91
CA ARG A 65 -18.34 -2.10 24.96
C ARG A 65 -18.01 -0.81 24.21
N ALA A 66 -16.77 -0.32 24.31
CA ALA A 66 -16.35 0.86 23.58
C ALA A 66 -16.36 0.60 22.06
N ALA A 67 -15.77 -0.52 21.61
CA ALA A 67 -15.76 -0.92 20.21
C ALA A 67 -17.19 -1.10 19.65
N GLN A 68 -18.14 -1.59 20.44
CA GLN A 68 -19.54 -1.71 20.05
C GLN A 68 -20.25 -0.35 19.81
N GLN A 69 -19.68 0.76 20.24
CA GLN A 69 -20.20 2.11 19.97
C GLN A 69 -19.58 2.75 18.72
N VAL A 70 -18.59 2.11 18.10
CA VAL A 70 -17.87 2.62 16.94
C VAL A 70 -18.53 2.16 15.64
N LEU A 71 -18.49 2.98 14.61
CA LEU A 71 -18.80 2.55 13.23
C LEU A 71 -17.51 2.19 12.51
N PHE A 72 -17.51 1.03 11.84
CA PHE A 72 -16.40 0.57 11.01
C PHE A 72 -16.75 0.83 9.55
N HIS A 73 -16.05 1.75 8.90
CA HIS A 73 -16.14 1.97 7.47
C HIS A 73 -15.01 1.22 6.78
N VAL A 74 -15.35 0.22 5.95
CA VAL A 74 -14.37 -0.69 5.35
C VAL A 74 -14.45 -0.61 3.83
N LEU A 75 -13.37 -0.20 3.17
CA LEU A 75 -13.18 -0.19 1.72
C LEU A 75 -12.14 -1.27 1.36
N PRO A 76 -12.54 -2.53 1.13
CA PRO A 76 -11.58 -3.62 0.97
C PRO A 76 -10.69 -3.49 -0.26
N ARG A 77 -11.18 -2.81 -1.29
CA ARG A 77 -10.52 -2.72 -2.59
C ARG A 77 -10.64 -1.31 -3.15
N MET A 78 -9.61 -0.51 -2.93
CA MET A 78 -9.57 0.86 -3.46
C MET A 78 -9.19 0.90 -4.95
N SER A 79 -8.39 -0.05 -5.45
CA SER A 79 -8.04 -0.14 -6.88
C SER A 79 -8.63 -1.38 -7.57
N PRO A 80 -9.95 -1.42 -7.82
CA PRO A 80 -10.58 -2.59 -8.44
C PRO A 80 -10.08 -2.86 -9.86
N ASP A 81 -9.86 -1.82 -10.67
CA ASP A 81 -9.37 -1.99 -12.04
C ASP A 81 -7.95 -2.60 -12.05
N GLY A 82 -7.08 -2.16 -11.13
CA GLY A 82 -5.73 -2.73 -11.02
C GLY A 82 -5.72 -4.13 -10.43
N ALA A 83 -6.54 -4.40 -9.41
CA ALA A 83 -6.66 -5.73 -8.82
C ALA A 83 -7.05 -6.79 -9.85
N GLU A 84 -8.05 -6.50 -10.67
CA GLU A 84 -8.48 -7.41 -11.74
C GLU A 84 -7.40 -7.57 -12.80
N ALA A 85 -6.68 -6.50 -13.16
CA ALA A 85 -5.55 -6.63 -14.08
C ALA A 85 -4.44 -7.55 -13.54
N VAL A 86 -4.11 -7.46 -12.25
CA VAL A 86 -3.13 -8.36 -11.61
C VAL A 86 -3.66 -9.81 -11.60
N LEU A 87 -4.91 -10.02 -11.23
CA LEU A 87 -5.53 -11.36 -11.15
C LEU A 87 -5.70 -12.02 -12.52
N ASP A 88 -6.06 -11.25 -13.55
CA ASP A 88 -6.34 -11.78 -14.89
C ASP A 88 -5.07 -12.04 -15.70
N THR A 89 -3.97 -11.32 -15.42
CA THR A 89 -2.78 -11.33 -16.28
C THR A 89 -1.48 -11.68 -15.56
N GLY A 90 -1.50 -11.85 -14.24
CA GLY A 90 -0.31 -12.08 -13.41
C GLY A 90 0.64 -10.88 -13.32
N ARG A 91 0.55 -9.90 -14.23
CA ARG A 91 1.49 -8.79 -14.35
C ARG A 91 1.42 -7.85 -13.16
N PHE A 92 2.57 -7.26 -12.83
CA PHE A 92 2.64 -6.21 -11.82
C PHE A 92 1.90 -4.94 -12.26
N VAL A 93 1.03 -4.44 -11.38
CA VAL A 93 0.39 -3.11 -11.50
C VAL A 93 0.54 -2.42 -10.15
N ARG A 94 1.05 -1.19 -10.14
CA ARG A 94 1.20 -0.37 -8.94
C ARG A 94 -0.16 0.02 -8.39
N SER A 95 -0.95 0.81 -9.11
CA SER A 95 -2.32 1.13 -8.69
C SER A 95 -3.35 0.83 -9.77
N VAL A 96 -3.36 1.56 -10.88
CA VAL A 96 -4.35 1.37 -11.96
C VAL A 96 -3.63 1.00 -13.26
N PRO A 97 -4.20 0.14 -14.13
CA PRO A 97 -3.51 -0.42 -15.29
C PRO A 97 -3.47 0.55 -16.47
N ARG A 98 -3.02 1.79 -16.23
CA ARG A 98 -3.06 2.89 -17.20
C ARG A 98 -1.70 3.55 -17.36
N ASP A 99 -1.31 3.78 -18.61
CA ASP A 99 -0.11 4.54 -18.94
C ASP A 99 -0.49 5.87 -19.62
N GLU A 100 -0.48 6.98 -18.90
CA GLU A 100 -0.75 8.32 -19.45
C GLU A 100 0.53 9.10 -19.82
N ARG A 101 1.69 8.43 -19.84
CA ARG A 101 2.96 9.14 -20.06
C ARG A 101 3.07 9.65 -21.50
N PRO A 102 3.63 10.86 -21.68
CA PRO A 102 3.76 11.48 -23.00
C PRO A 102 4.87 10.87 -23.87
N ASP A 103 5.96 10.35 -23.28
CA ASP A 103 7.08 9.75 -24.03
C ASP A 103 7.06 8.23 -23.95
N ARG A 104 6.44 7.61 -24.97
CA ARG A 104 6.31 6.16 -25.09
C ARG A 104 7.35 5.53 -26.01
N ASN A 105 8.29 6.28 -26.58
CA ASN A 105 9.19 5.74 -27.62
C ASN A 105 10.56 5.28 -27.10
N ARG A 106 10.81 5.41 -25.79
CA ARG A 106 12.04 4.94 -25.14
C ARG A 106 11.97 3.44 -24.80
N PRO A 107 13.12 2.72 -24.77
CA PRO A 107 13.18 1.37 -24.21
C PRO A 107 12.54 1.33 -22.83
N ARG A 108 11.63 0.38 -22.58
CA ARG A 108 11.02 0.18 -21.27
C ARG A 108 10.75 -1.29 -20.98
N TRP A 109 10.80 -1.65 -19.71
CA TRP A 109 10.30 -2.93 -19.24
C TRP A 109 8.77 -2.91 -19.19
N VAL A 110 8.14 -3.97 -19.70
CA VAL A 110 6.71 -4.24 -19.54
C VAL A 110 6.60 -5.60 -18.88
N ALA A 111 6.02 -5.63 -17.69
CA ALA A 111 5.84 -6.87 -16.95
C ALA A 111 4.79 -7.74 -17.66
N ALA A 112 5.08 -9.02 -17.81
CA ALA A 112 4.16 -10.00 -18.39
C ALA A 112 4.50 -11.39 -17.90
N ASP A 113 3.47 -12.23 -17.77
CA ASP A 113 3.59 -13.69 -17.73
C ASP A 113 3.95 -14.17 -19.15
N VAL A 114 5.21 -14.55 -19.35
CA VAL A 114 5.79 -14.88 -20.66
C VAL A 114 5.57 -16.35 -21.02
N ASP A 115 5.46 -17.24 -20.02
CA ASP A 115 5.29 -18.67 -20.24
C ASP A 115 3.83 -19.17 -20.11
N GLY A 116 2.93 -18.30 -19.63
CA GLY A 116 1.49 -18.50 -19.58
C GLY A 116 1.01 -19.32 -18.40
N ASP A 117 1.76 -19.36 -17.30
CA ASP A 117 1.41 -20.13 -16.10
C ASP A 117 0.47 -19.39 -15.12
N GLY A 118 0.19 -18.12 -15.41
CA GLY A 118 -0.68 -17.24 -14.63
C GLY A 118 0.06 -16.38 -13.61
N GLU A 119 1.38 -16.48 -13.49
CA GLU A 119 2.21 -15.69 -12.60
C GLU A 119 3.24 -14.87 -13.41
N ALA A 120 3.44 -13.60 -13.06
CA ALA A 120 4.59 -12.84 -13.58
C ALA A 120 5.63 -12.72 -12.47
N LEU A 121 6.73 -13.46 -12.60
CA LEU A 121 7.73 -13.64 -11.55
C LEU A 121 8.99 -12.78 -11.79
N ALA A 122 10.08 -13.13 -11.11
CA ALA A 122 11.40 -12.61 -11.39
C ALA A 122 12.27 -13.70 -12.03
N MET A 123 12.94 -13.38 -13.12
CA MET A 123 13.88 -14.25 -13.81
C MET A 123 15.31 -14.00 -13.31
N ARG A 124 16.02 -15.05 -12.91
CA ARG A 124 17.47 -14.99 -12.66
C ARG A 124 18.25 -15.51 -13.86
N GLN A 125 19.25 -14.76 -14.28
CA GLN A 125 20.15 -15.11 -15.38
C GLN A 125 21.56 -15.32 -14.82
N LEU A 126 22.16 -16.48 -15.09
CA LEU A 126 23.56 -16.74 -14.75
C LEU A 126 24.46 -15.74 -15.49
N ASP A 127 25.19 -14.93 -14.75
CA ASP A 127 26.08 -13.89 -15.29
C ASP A 127 27.26 -13.70 -14.32
N PRO A 128 28.52 -13.91 -14.75
CA PRO A 128 29.70 -13.71 -13.90
C PRO A 128 29.83 -12.30 -13.31
N THR A 129 29.15 -11.32 -13.88
CA THR A 129 29.12 -9.93 -13.41
C THR A 129 27.95 -9.62 -12.50
N GLY A 130 26.98 -10.54 -12.37
CA GLY A 130 25.72 -10.33 -11.66
C GLY A 130 25.84 -9.98 -10.18
N GLU A 131 24.89 -9.19 -9.69
CA GLU A 131 24.89 -8.61 -8.35
C GLU A 131 24.31 -9.54 -7.27
N TRP A 132 23.82 -10.72 -7.67
CA TRP A 132 23.05 -11.60 -6.79
C TRP A 132 23.64 -13.01 -6.69
N VAL A 133 23.46 -13.63 -5.53
CA VAL A 133 23.70 -15.06 -5.26
C VAL A 133 22.45 -15.69 -4.67
N ALA A 134 22.31 -17.01 -4.81
CA ALA A 134 21.21 -17.74 -4.17
C ALA A 134 21.45 -17.83 -2.65
N HIS A 135 20.41 -17.64 -1.84
CA HIS A 135 20.50 -17.86 -0.40
C HIS A 135 20.84 -19.34 -0.11
N PRO A 136 21.80 -19.64 0.78
CA PRO A 136 22.31 -21.00 0.96
C PRO A 136 21.25 -21.99 1.47
N GLU A 137 20.31 -21.53 2.30
CA GLU A 137 19.22 -22.37 2.83
C GLU A 137 17.95 -22.29 1.99
N HIS A 138 17.83 -21.26 1.13
CA HIS A 138 16.63 -20.98 0.34
C HIS A 138 17.04 -20.63 -1.09
N PRO A 139 17.41 -21.62 -1.91
CA PRO A 139 18.06 -21.36 -3.20
C PRO A 139 17.23 -20.53 -4.18
N ASP A 140 15.91 -20.41 -4.00
CA ASP A 140 15.03 -19.59 -4.83
C ASP A 140 14.95 -18.12 -4.41
N VAL A 141 15.53 -17.79 -3.25
CA VAL A 141 15.69 -16.41 -2.78
C VAL A 141 17.04 -15.88 -3.24
N MET A 142 17.02 -14.75 -3.93
CA MET A 142 18.23 -14.06 -4.36
C MET A 142 18.63 -13.02 -3.31
N VAL A 143 19.91 -13.04 -2.91
CA VAL A 143 20.49 -12.06 -1.97
C VAL A 143 21.63 -11.32 -2.62
N ALA A 144 21.84 -10.07 -2.21
CA ALA A 144 22.93 -9.26 -2.73
C ALA A 144 24.27 -9.94 -2.44
N ARG A 145 25.10 -10.08 -3.47
CA ARG A 145 26.42 -10.68 -3.31
C ARG A 145 27.33 -9.81 -2.46
N THR A 146 28.26 -10.46 -1.79
CA THR A 146 29.36 -9.88 -1.04
C THR A 146 30.68 -10.11 -1.77
N VAL A 147 31.76 -9.52 -1.26
CA VAL A 147 33.11 -9.73 -1.79
C VAL A 147 33.66 -11.14 -1.51
N GLU A 148 33.03 -11.89 -0.62
CA GLU A 148 33.45 -13.24 -0.21
C GLU A 148 32.75 -14.34 -1.03
N ASP A 149 31.71 -14.00 -1.78
CA ASP A 149 30.98 -14.97 -2.58
C ASP A 149 31.78 -15.40 -3.82
N GLU A 150 31.80 -16.71 -4.10
CA GLU A 150 32.50 -17.31 -5.24
C GLU A 150 31.59 -17.57 -6.46
N GLY A 151 30.28 -17.38 -6.29
CA GLY A 151 29.24 -17.66 -7.29
C GLY A 151 28.61 -19.06 -7.14
N PRO A 152 27.69 -19.45 -8.04
CA PRO A 152 27.28 -18.73 -9.26
C PRO A 152 26.64 -17.37 -8.97
N PHE A 153 26.95 -16.40 -9.83
CA PHE A 153 26.38 -15.05 -9.77
C PHE A 153 25.24 -14.90 -10.78
N TYR A 154 24.29 -14.06 -10.44
CA TYR A 154 23.09 -13.86 -11.23
C TYR A 154 22.75 -12.37 -11.38
N LYS A 155 22.20 -12.03 -12.54
CA LYS A 155 21.35 -10.86 -12.70
C LYS A 155 19.91 -11.26 -12.50
N VAL A 156 19.10 -10.36 -11.96
CA VAL A 156 17.67 -10.57 -11.74
C VAL A 156 16.90 -9.55 -12.55
N TYR A 157 15.91 -10.02 -13.29
CA TYR A 157 15.03 -9.22 -14.12
C TYR A 157 13.58 -9.54 -13.74
N PRO A 158 12.64 -8.59 -13.77
CA PRO A 158 11.24 -8.96 -13.74
C PRO A 158 10.92 -9.81 -14.96
N GLU A 159 9.92 -10.66 -14.89
CA GLU A 159 9.42 -11.32 -16.07
C GLU A 159 8.75 -10.31 -17.02
N GLY A 160 8.91 -10.51 -18.33
CA GLY A 160 8.27 -9.67 -19.32
C GLY A 160 9.14 -9.34 -20.53
N HIS A 161 8.88 -8.17 -21.13
CA HIS A 161 9.46 -7.77 -22.40
C HIS A 161 10.02 -6.34 -22.35
N VAL A 162 11.06 -6.09 -23.15
CA VAL A 162 11.54 -4.74 -23.40
C VAL A 162 10.88 -4.20 -24.67
N GLU A 163 9.94 -3.27 -24.51
CA GLU A 163 9.39 -2.53 -25.64
C GLU A 163 10.38 -1.46 -26.11
N HIS A 164 10.36 -1.16 -27.42
CA HIS A 164 11.28 -0.19 -28.05
C HIS A 164 12.76 -0.50 -27.85
N TRP A 165 13.12 -1.79 -27.79
CA TRP A 165 14.50 -2.25 -27.71
C TRP A 165 15.40 -1.58 -28.76
N ASP A 166 16.48 -0.95 -28.31
CA ASP A 166 17.43 -0.23 -29.15
C ASP A 166 18.58 -1.12 -29.68
N GLY A 167 18.59 -2.41 -29.33
CA GLY A 167 19.65 -3.35 -29.69
C GLY A 167 20.75 -3.53 -28.65
N HIS A 168 20.77 -2.74 -27.56
CA HIS A 168 21.86 -2.77 -26.58
C HIS A 168 21.47 -2.51 -25.12
N THR A 169 20.47 -1.67 -24.85
CA THR A 169 20.21 -1.11 -23.51
C THR A 169 19.03 -1.80 -22.84
N ILE A 170 19.30 -2.70 -21.89
CA ILE A 170 18.26 -3.24 -21.00
C ILE A 170 17.90 -2.13 -20.01
N PRO A 171 16.69 -1.55 -20.10
CA PRO A 171 16.29 -0.50 -19.17
C PRO A 171 16.09 -1.12 -17.78
N ASP A 172 16.34 -0.31 -16.75
CA ASP A 172 15.94 -0.67 -15.40
C ASP A 172 14.42 -0.82 -15.34
N ALA A 173 13.96 -1.79 -14.55
CA ALA A 173 12.55 -1.91 -14.23
C ALA A 173 12.13 -0.74 -13.31
N ASP A 174 11.04 -0.07 -13.66
CA ASP A 174 10.42 0.98 -12.87
C ASP A 174 9.04 0.49 -12.43
N PHE A 175 8.70 0.64 -11.14
CA PHE A 175 7.40 0.22 -10.61
C PHE A 175 6.25 1.05 -11.17
N LEU A 176 6.53 2.24 -11.73
CA LEU A 176 5.59 3.03 -12.54
C LEU A 176 5.91 2.97 -14.04
N GLY A 177 6.68 1.94 -14.42
CA GLY A 177 7.31 1.76 -15.73
C GLY A 177 6.35 1.43 -16.85
N ASP A 178 5.18 0.88 -16.57
CA ASP A 178 4.12 0.54 -17.55
C ASP A 178 2.69 0.80 -17.01
N ASN A 179 2.60 1.39 -15.81
CA ASN A 179 1.37 1.80 -15.15
C ASN A 179 1.67 3.03 -14.28
N HIS A 180 1.24 4.21 -14.73
CA HIS A 180 1.80 5.48 -14.25
C HIS A 180 1.22 6.01 -12.93
N PRO A 181 -0.09 5.97 -12.67
CA PRO A 181 -0.64 6.55 -11.45
C PRO A 181 -0.29 5.70 -10.22
N ASP A 182 0.13 6.37 -9.14
CA ASP A 182 0.19 5.83 -7.78
C ASP A 182 -0.92 6.51 -6.97
N LEU A 183 -1.95 5.75 -6.60
CA LEU A 183 -3.09 6.28 -5.84
C LEU A 183 -2.66 6.86 -4.49
N ASN A 184 -1.59 6.33 -3.89
CA ASN A 184 -1.04 6.81 -2.64
C ASN A 184 -0.11 8.02 -2.82
N ARG A 185 -0.21 8.71 -3.96
CA ARG A 185 0.39 10.04 -4.23
C ARG A 185 -0.66 11.06 -4.66
N ASN A 186 -1.94 10.68 -4.70
CA ASN A 186 -3.01 11.49 -5.29
C ASN A 186 -3.84 12.27 -4.25
N PHE A 187 -3.48 12.25 -2.96
CA PHE A 187 -4.22 12.92 -1.89
C PHE A 187 -3.79 14.38 -1.68
N PRO A 188 -4.66 15.27 -1.14
CA PRO A 188 -4.44 16.72 -1.15
C PRO A 188 -3.31 17.25 -0.28
N TRP A 189 -2.96 16.56 0.81
CA TRP A 189 -1.97 17.05 1.74
C TRP A 189 -0.55 16.99 1.15
N GLU A 190 0.12 18.14 1.15
CA GLU A 190 1.45 18.36 0.55
C GLU A 190 1.63 17.88 -0.89
N TRP A 191 0.53 17.67 -1.63
CA TRP A 191 0.58 17.16 -3.00
C TRP A 191 1.53 17.96 -3.90
N ARG A 192 2.22 17.27 -4.80
CA ARG A 192 3.06 17.84 -5.84
C ARG A 192 2.80 17.10 -7.14
N GLY A 193 2.86 17.82 -8.27
CA GLY A 193 2.79 17.18 -9.60
C GLY A 193 4.03 16.37 -9.92
N GLU A 194 4.06 15.79 -11.12
CA GLU A 194 5.02 14.77 -11.56
C GLU A 194 6.51 15.09 -11.28
N HIS A 195 6.91 16.37 -11.38
CA HIS A 195 8.29 16.78 -11.11
C HIS A 195 8.70 16.70 -9.63
N GLY A 196 7.74 16.77 -8.71
CA GLY A 196 7.97 16.69 -7.26
C GLY A 196 7.52 15.38 -6.64
N GLN A 197 6.67 14.61 -7.33
CA GLN A 197 6.23 13.28 -6.92
C GLN A 197 5.76 12.50 -8.15
N GLN A 198 6.50 11.44 -8.51
CA GLN A 198 6.13 10.57 -9.62
C GLN A 198 4.79 9.87 -9.33
N GLY A 199 3.94 9.75 -10.35
CA GLY A 199 2.66 9.06 -10.27
C GLY A 199 1.55 9.82 -9.53
N ALA A 200 1.77 11.09 -9.17
CA ALA A 200 0.84 11.88 -8.36
C ALA A 200 -0.44 12.32 -9.09
N GLY A 201 -0.53 12.11 -10.40
CA GLY A 201 -1.64 12.55 -11.24
C GLY A 201 -1.56 14.03 -11.62
N SER A 202 -2.63 14.56 -12.21
CA SER A 202 -2.67 15.95 -12.72
C SER A 202 -3.01 17.00 -11.65
N HIS A 203 -3.70 16.58 -10.58
CA HIS A 203 -4.07 17.38 -9.42
C HIS A 203 -4.49 16.44 -8.28
N PRO A 204 -4.62 16.91 -7.03
CA PRO A 204 -5.19 16.08 -5.96
C PRO A 204 -6.57 15.52 -6.32
N GLY A 205 -6.79 14.24 -6.09
CA GLY A 205 -8.03 13.55 -6.44
C GLY A 205 -8.31 13.48 -7.94
N SER A 206 -7.28 13.54 -8.80
CA SER A 206 -7.46 13.34 -10.25
C SER A 206 -7.86 11.91 -10.60
N GLU A 207 -7.47 10.95 -9.76
CA GLU A 207 -7.94 9.56 -9.86
C GLU A 207 -9.30 9.44 -9.16
N PRO A 208 -10.34 8.91 -9.84
CA PRO A 208 -11.67 8.82 -9.25
C PRO A 208 -11.71 7.96 -7.99
N GLU A 209 -10.81 6.99 -7.87
CA GLU A 209 -10.65 6.17 -6.67
C GLU A 209 -10.25 7.01 -5.46
N ALA A 210 -9.23 7.87 -5.61
CA ALA A 210 -8.82 8.81 -4.57
C ALA A 210 -9.89 9.88 -4.31
N ALA A 211 -10.52 10.42 -5.37
CA ALA A 211 -11.61 11.38 -5.25
C ALA A 211 -12.79 10.85 -4.43
N ALA A 212 -13.16 9.58 -4.64
CA ALA A 212 -14.22 8.93 -3.89
C ALA A 212 -13.88 8.81 -2.40
N VAL A 213 -12.65 8.43 -2.05
CA VAL A 213 -12.19 8.38 -0.65
C VAL A 213 -12.23 9.76 -0.01
N ILE A 214 -11.73 10.78 -0.71
CA ILE A 214 -11.76 12.18 -0.25
C ILE A 214 -13.19 12.63 0.04
N GLU A 215 -14.10 12.39 -0.90
CA GLU A 215 -15.51 12.75 -0.76
C GLU A 215 -16.19 12.02 0.40
N GLN A 216 -15.98 10.71 0.53
CA GLN A 216 -16.58 9.91 1.58
C GLN A 216 -16.05 10.28 2.97
N ALA A 217 -14.75 10.56 3.10
CA ALA A 217 -14.18 11.04 4.34
C ALA A 217 -14.72 12.42 4.71
N ALA A 218 -14.81 13.37 3.75
CA ALA A 218 -15.33 14.70 4.01
C ALA A 218 -16.77 14.69 4.56
N ARG A 219 -17.60 13.71 4.14
CA ARG A 219 -18.96 13.49 4.67
C ARG A 219 -19.00 12.88 6.08
N ARG A 220 -17.85 12.44 6.63
CA ARG A 220 -17.72 11.75 7.92
C ARG A 220 -16.71 12.47 8.82
N PRO A 221 -17.06 13.62 9.41
CA PRO A 221 -16.16 14.39 10.27
C PRO A 221 -15.81 13.69 11.59
N ASN A 222 -16.51 12.61 11.92
CA ASN A 222 -16.41 11.77 13.11
C ASN A 222 -15.39 10.61 12.97
N LEU A 223 -14.63 10.55 11.88
CA LEU A 223 -13.52 9.62 11.72
C LEU A 223 -12.38 9.99 12.67
N PHE A 224 -11.98 9.07 13.55
CA PHE A 224 -10.90 9.30 14.53
C PHE A 224 -9.70 8.37 14.37
N ALA A 225 -9.81 7.32 13.56
CA ALA A 225 -8.70 6.43 13.24
C ALA A 225 -8.79 5.97 11.78
N TRP A 226 -7.62 5.74 11.18
CA TRP A 226 -7.48 5.29 9.81
C TRP A 226 -6.46 4.15 9.76
N LEU A 227 -6.85 3.02 9.16
CA LEU A 227 -5.98 1.89 8.88
C LEU A 227 -5.90 1.67 7.37
N ASN A 228 -4.79 2.09 6.78
CA ASN A 228 -4.50 1.96 5.34
C ASN A 228 -3.55 0.77 5.14
N LEU A 229 -4.10 -0.34 4.63
CA LEU A 229 -3.44 -1.63 4.59
C LEU A 229 -2.62 -1.80 3.30
N HIS A 230 -1.33 -2.02 3.49
CA HIS A 230 -0.34 -2.19 2.43
C HIS A 230 0.47 -3.48 2.59
N THR A 231 1.06 -3.95 1.49
CA THR A 231 2.09 -5.00 1.52
C THR A 231 3.25 -4.70 0.57
N PHE A 232 4.47 -5.13 0.83
CA PHE A 232 4.97 -5.77 2.04
C PHE A 232 5.93 -4.82 2.77
N GLY A 233 6.28 -5.17 4.00
CA GLY A 233 7.20 -4.40 4.82
C GLY A 233 7.33 -4.96 6.22
N GLY A 234 6.27 -5.62 6.73
CA GLY A 234 6.29 -6.19 8.07
C GLY A 234 6.35 -5.12 9.17
N VAL A 235 5.76 -3.94 8.91
CA VAL A 235 5.80 -2.78 9.79
C VAL A 235 4.43 -2.08 9.81
N LEU A 236 4.16 -1.35 10.88
CA LEU A 236 3.17 -0.27 10.91
C LEU A 236 3.89 1.05 10.68
N ILE A 237 3.26 2.02 10.02
CA ILE A 237 3.87 3.32 9.74
C ILE A 237 3.03 4.40 10.39
N ARG A 238 3.65 5.24 11.23
CA ARG A 238 2.99 6.41 11.81
C ARG A 238 3.31 7.68 11.01
N PRO A 239 2.34 8.61 10.87
CA PRO A 239 2.61 9.97 10.44
C PRO A 239 3.39 10.74 11.53
N PRO A 240 3.88 11.97 11.25
CA PRO A 240 3.95 12.56 9.92
C PRO A 240 5.17 12.03 9.15
N GLY A 241 5.02 11.92 7.83
CA GLY A 241 6.05 11.50 6.89
C GLY A 241 6.92 12.64 6.36
N ASN A 242 6.64 13.89 6.76
CA ASN A 242 7.34 15.09 6.27
C ASN A 242 8.28 15.74 7.30
N GLN A 243 8.33 15.25 8.54
CA GLN A 243 9.14 15.81 9.62
C GLN A 243 9.44 14.74 10.69
N PRO A 244 10.51 14.90 11.49
CA PRO A 244 10.85 13.94 12.54
C PRO A 244 9.82 13.94 13.68
N ASP A 245 9.77 12.85 14.44
CA ASP A 245 8.86 12.67 15.59
C ASP A 245 8.98 13.82 16.61
N GLY A 246 10.18 14.39 16.77
CA GLY A 246 10.44 15.49 17.70
C GLY A 246 9.68 16.80 17.37
N GLU A 247 9.20 16.94 16.14
CA GLU A 247 8.40 18.09 15.70
C GLU A 247 6.88 17.80 15.70
N MET A 248 6.48 16.54 15.94
CA MET A 248 5.07 16.16 16.08
C MET A 248 4.45 16.81 17.34
N ASN A 249 3.13 17.02 17.32
CA ASN A 249 2.39 17.31 18.55
C ASN A 249 2.67 16.23 19.60
N GLN A 250 3.13 16.64 20.78
CA GLN A 250 3.60 15.72 21.81
C GLN A 250 2.50 14.83 22.40
N ARG A 251 1.21 15.23 22.29
CA ARG A 251 0.10 14.38 22.68
C ARG A 251 -0.15 13.27 21.67
N ASP A 252 -0.06 13.60 20.38
CA ASP A 252 -0.21 12.62 19.30
C ASP A 252 0.95 11.63 19.34
N LEU A 253 2.17 12.11 19.59
CA LEU A 253 3.34 11.25 19.72
C LEU A 253 3.17 10.27 20.87
N ALA A 254 2.72 10.74 22.03
CA ALA A 254 2.44 9.86 23.17
C ALA A 254 1.35 8.82 22.84
N PHE A 255 0.32 9.20 22.06
CA PHE A 255 -0.71 8.28 21.60
C PHE A 255 -0.14 7.23 20.63
N TYR A 256 0.62 7.64 19.61
CA TYR A 256 1.26 6.71 18.68
C TYR A 256 2.25 5.76 19.38
N ARG A 257 3.02 6.23 20.36
CA ARG A 257 3.89 5.35 21.17
C ARG A 257 3.11 4.31 21.97
N GLN A 258 1.92 4.67 22.46
CA GLN A 258 1.05 3.70 23.13
C GLN A 258 0.46 2.68 22.14
N VAL A 259 0.06 3.13 20.95
CA VAL A 259 -0.45 2.24 19.89
C VAL A 259 0.65 1.33 19.36
N GLU A 260 1.87 1.84 19.17
CA GLU A 260 3.07 1.08 18.82
C GLU A 260 3.28 -0.09 19.78
N HIS A 261 3.29 0.19 21.09
CA HIS A 261 3.46 -0.85 22.10
C HIS A 261 2.40 -1.96 21.98
N TRP A 262 1.12 -1.60 21.82
CA TRP A 262 0.06 -2.60 21.66
C TRP A 262 0.14 -3.33 20.31
N ALA A 263 0.45 -2.63 19.23
CA ALA A 263 0.55 -3.22 17.90
C ALA A 263 1.69 -4.24 17.84
N GLU A 264 2.85 -3.93 18.42
CA GLU A 264 3.97 -4.85 18.51
C GLU A 264 3.62 -6.09 19.34
N GLU A 265 2.98 -5.92 20.50
CA GLU A 265 2.56 -7.07 21.33
C GLU A 265 1.54 -7.97 20.63
N LEU A 266 0.61 -7.39 19.86
CA LEU A 266 -0.47 -8.13 19.20
C LEU A 266 -0.05 -8.75 17.87
N THR A 267 0.84 -8.11 17.12
CA THR A 267 1.15 -8.49 15.73
C THR A 267 2.59 -8.95 15.53
N GLY A 268 3.50 -8.56 16.43
CA GLY A 268 4.95 -8.76 16.26
C GLY A 268 5.60 -7.82 15.25
N TYR A 269 4.86 -6.90 14.62
CA TYR A 269 5.40 -5.92 13.68
C TYR A 269 5.75 -4.61 14.38
N PRO A 270 6.96 -4.05 14.16
CA PRO A 270 7.33 -2.76 14.72
C PRO A 270 6.57 -1.61 14.08
N MET A 271 6.40 -0.52 14.82
CA MET A 271 5.92 0.74 14.25
C MET A 271 7.08 1.68 13.94
N VAL A 272 7.18 2.13 12.69
CA VAL A 272 8.24 3.02 12.22
C VAL A 272 7.72 4.43 11.93
N SER A 273 8.57 5.43 12.11
CA SER A 273 8.31 6.81 11.69
C SER A 273 8.28 6.89 10.17
N GLY A 274 7.22 7.49 9.61
CA GLY A 274 7.13 7.77 8.17
C GLY A 274 8.30 8.59 7.63
N TYR A 275 8.90 9.45 8.47
CA TYR A 275 10.01 10.32 8.08
C TYR A 275 11.39 9.75 8.45
N ASP A 276 11.62 9.40 9.71
CA ASP A 276 12.97 9.03 10.16
C ASP A 276 13.39 7.64 9.67
N GLU A 277 12.42 6.75 9.41
CA GLU A 277 12.67 5.31 9.23
C GLU A 277 12.10 4.74 7.92
N PHE A 278 11.11 5.40 7.30
CA PHE A 278 10.38 4.86 6.14
C PHE A 278 10.54 5.65 4.83
N LEU A 279 11.59 6.46 4.70
CA LEU A 279 11.93 7.14 3.44
C LEU A 279 12.83 6.29 2.54
N TYR A 280 12.57 6.30 1.23
CA TYR A 280 13.43 5.64 0.24
C TYR A 280 14.82 6.26 0.15
N ARG A 281 14.91 7.58 0.33
CA ARG A 281 16.17 8.32 0.42
C ARG A 281 16.10 9.34 1.55
N PRO A 282 17.21 9.58 2.27
CA PRO A 282 17.25 10.59 3.32
C PRO A 282 16.75 11.96 2.82
N ASN A 283 15.78 12.54 3.52
CA ASN A 283 15.14 13.83 3.23
C ASN A 283 14.30 13.90 1.94
N GLU A 284 14.07 12.78 1.24
CA GLU A 284 13.17 12.72 0.08
C GLU A 284 11.76 12.31 0.53
N VAL A 285 11.01 13.29 1.03
CA VAL A 285 9.66 13.11 1.59
C VAL A 285 8.66 12.62 0.53
N VAL A 286 7.87 11.62 0.89
CA VAL A 286 6.74 11.12 0.10
C VAL A 286 5.54 12.08 0.23
N ARG A 287 4.94 12.46 -0.90
CA ARG A 287 3.89 13.49 -0.95
C ARG A 287 2.58 12.97 -1.51
N GLY A 288 1.47 13.55 -1.04
CA GLY A 288 0.13 13.16 -1.47
C GLY A 288 -0.30 11.76 -1.01
N ALA A 289 0.29 11.26 0.10
CA ALA A 289 -0.10 10.00 0.70
C ALA A 289 -1.39 10.11 1.50
N LEU A 290 -2.18 9.04 1.49
CA LEU A 290 -3.48 8.96 2.15
C LEU A 290 -3.35 9.16 3.67
N ALA A 291 -2.41 8.46 4.31
CA ALA A 291 -2.25 8.49 5.76
C ALA A 291 -1.83 9.87 6.27
N GLU A 292 -0.99 10.57 5.51
CA GLU A 292 -0.56 11.93 5.81
C GLU A 292 -1.70 12.94 5.70
N TRP A 293 -2.53 12.80 4.67
CA TRP A 293 -3.73 13.61 4.53
C TRP A 293 -4.75 13.32 5.64
N ALA A 294 -4.94 12.04 6.00
CA ALA A 294 -5.83 11.65 7.08
C ALA A 294 -5.37 12.24 8.42
N TYR A 295 -4.07 12.23 8.73
CA TYR A 295 -3.50 12.83 9.94
C TYR A 295 -3.60 14.36 9.93
N ALA A 296 -3.36 15.02 8.80
CA ALA A 296 -3.39 16.48 8.73
C ALA A 296 -4.81 17.07 8.85
N GLU A 297 -5.83 16.33 8.42
CA GLU A 297 -7.23 16.79 8.41
C GLU A 297 -8.05 16.41 9.65
N ARG A 298 -7.54 15.54 10.54
CA ARG A 298 -8.30 14.94 11.65
C ARG A 298 -7.62 15.14 13.00
#